data_AF-A0A352SWC4-F1
#
_entry.id   AF-A0A352SWC4-F1
#
_cell.length_a   1.000
_cell.length_b   1.000
_cell.length_c   1.000
_cell.angle_alpha   90.00
_cell.angle_beta   90.00
_cell.angle_gamma   90.00
#
_symmetry.space_group_name_H-M   'P 1'
#
loop_
_entity.id
_entity.type
_entity.pdbx_description
1 polymer ?
#
loop_
_entity_poly.entity_id
_entity_poly.type
_entity_poly.pdbx_seq_one_letter_code
_entity_poly.pdbx_strand_id
1 'polypeptide(L)'
;SYGEVAFIAKKVPMSLGMTISKALEVNKELKDLYDGDMKVKKLIDMALKVEGLPRHASTHAAGVLISKDDVTEYVPLSRNKDIITTQFNMVELEELGLLKMDFLGLRTLTVIRDAIELIEKEHGVKVDFSSCRYDDSRVYKLFANAETLGIFQFESSGMRAFLSELKPTEFENLSA
;
A
#
# COMPACT_ATOMS: atom_id res chain seq x y z
N SER A 1 9.20 -21.47 21.73
CA SER A 1 7.72 -21.43 21.69
C SER A 1 7.28 -20.30 20.77
N TYR A 2 6.00 -20.24 20.35
CA TYR A 2 5.51 -19.14 19.50
C TYR A 2 5.73 -17.76 20.17
N GLY A 3 5.49 -17.67 21.48
CA GLY A 3 5.67 -16.42 22.24
C GLY A 3 7.11 -15.91 22.23
N GLU A 4 8.09 -16.79 22.40
CA GLU A 4 9.52 -16.44 22.35
C GLU A 4 9.93 -15.93 20.96
N VAL A 5 9.50 -16.60 19.88
CA VAL A 5 9.82 -16.18 18.52
C VAL A 5 9.15 -14.84 18.18
N ALA A 6 7.89 -14.66 18.59
CA ALA A 6 7.18 -13.39 18.39
C ALA A 6 7.82 -12.24 19.17
N PHE A 7 8.35 -12.50 20.36
CA PHE A 7 9.08 -11.51 21.15
C PHE A 7 10.34 -11.03 20.42
N ILE A 8 11.15 -11.97 19.89
CA ILE A 8 12.36 -11.64 19.12
C ILE A 8 12.00 -10.88 17.83
N ALA A 9 11.00 -11.34 17.09
CA ALA A 9 10.58 -10.71 15.83
C ALA A 9 10.11 -9.25 16.01
N LYS A 10 9.42 -8.94 17.12
CA LYS A 10 8.98 -7.56 17.44
C LYS A 10 10.14 -6.60 17.74
N LYS A 11 11.35 -7.10 17.97
CA LYS A 11 12.55 -6.26 18.14
C LYS A 11 13.15 -5.81 16.80
N VAL A 12 12.74 -6.40 15.67
CA VAL A 12 13.10 -5.89 14.34
C VAL A 12 12.24 -4.65 14.06
N PRO A 13 12.83 -3.44 13.88
CA PRO A 13 12.04 -2.24 13.67
C PRO A 13 11.30 -2.27 12.33
N MET A 14 10.07 -1.75 12.30
CA MET A 14 9.32 -1.62 11.06
C MET A 14 9.71 -0.34 10.33
N SER A 15 10.71 -0.41 9.45
CA SER A 15 11.04 0.66 8.53
C SER A 15 11.20 0.14 7.10
N LEU A 16 10.95 0.99 6.12
CA LEU A 16 11.17 0.64 4.72
C LEU A 16 12.64 0.23 4.49
N GLY A 17 12.85 -0.90 3.81
CA GLY A 17 14.19 -1.44 3.55
C GLY A 17 14.93 -1.93 4.80
N MET A 18 14.24 -2.30 5.89
CA MET A 18 14.88 -2.93 7.04
C MET A 18 15.41 -4.33 6.69
N THR A 19 16.62 -4.62 7.12
CA THR A 19 17.26 -5.95 7.05
C THR A 19 17.61 -6.42 8.46
N ILE A 20 17.83 -7.73 8.64
CA ILE A 20 18.22 -8.30 9.93
C ILE A 20 19.56 -7.72 10.40
N SER A 21 20.53 -7.53 9.50
CA SER A 21 21.81 -6.90 9.82
C SER A 21 21.63 -5.46 10.33
N LYS A 22 20.81 -4.66 9.64
CA LYS A 22 20.51 -3.29 10.08
C LYS A 22 19.76 -3.29 11.42
N ALA A 23 18.85 -4.23 11.63
CA ALA A 23 18.11 -4.38 12.87
C ALA A 23 19.03 -4.65 14.08
N LEU A 24 20.07 -5.47 13.90
CA LEU A 24 21.09 -5.75 14.91
C LEU A 24 21.96 -4.52 15.24
N GLU A 25 22.16 -3.62 14.28
CA GLU A 25 22.90 -2.37 14.51
C GLU A 25 22.09 -1.33 15.26
N VAL A 26 20.80 -1.17 14.91
CA VAL A 26 19.95 -0.10 15.46
C VAL A 26 19.24 -0.49 16.76
N ASN A 27 18.98 -1.77 17.00
CA ASN A 27 18.32 -2.24 18.21
C ASN A 27 19.29 -3.00 19.11
N LYS A 28 19.79 -2.30 20.13
CA LYS A 28 20.72 -2.87 21.12
C LYS A 28 20.16 -4.10 21.83
N GLU A 29 18.88 -4.12 22.17
CA GLU A 29 18.27 -5.28 22.86
C GLU A 29 18.26 -6.52 21.97
N LEU A 30 18.02 -6.36 20.66
CA LEU A 30 18.10 -7.47 19.71
C LEU A 30 19.53 -8.02 19.61
N LYS A 31 20.52 -7.12 19.63
CA LYS A 31 21.94 -7.49 19.63
C LYS A 31 22.34 -8.20 20.91
N ASP A 32 21.92 -7.70 22.07
CA ASP A 32 22.21 -8.32 23.37
C ASP A 32 21.60 -9.75 23.44
N LEU A 33 20.40 -9.95 22.89
CA LEU A 33 19.79 -11.29 22.78
C LEU A 33 20.56 -12.21 21.81
N TYR A 34 21.02 -11.65 20.69
CA TYR A 34 21.84 -12.37 19.72
C TYR A 34 23.19 -12.82 20.31
N ASP A 35 23.84 -11.98 21.11
CA ASP A 35 25.13 -12.29 21.73
C ASP A 35 24.98 -13.16 23.00
N GLY A 36 23.87 -13.03 23.73
CA GLY A 36 23.65 -13.66 25.03
C GLY A 36 22.96 -15.04 24.99
N ASP A 37 22.18 -15.36 23.97
CA ASP A 37 21.45 -16.63 23.87
C ASP A 37 21.82 -17.40 22.60
N MET A 38 22.46 -18.58 22.77
CA MET A 38 22.85 -19.46 21.66
C MET A 38 21.68 -19.89 20.76
N LYS A 39 20.47 -20.05 21.30
CA LYS A 39 19.29 -20.40 20.51
C LYS A 39 18.85 -19.22 19.64
N VAL A 40 18.88 -18.01 20.19
CA VAL A 40 18.54 -16.78 19.46
C VAL A 40 19.59 -16.51 18.38
N LYS A 41 20.87 -16.67 18.70
CA LYS A 41 21.96 -16.60 17.73
C LYS A 41 21.73 -17.53 16.54
N LYS A 42 21.47 -18.82 16.82
CA LYS A 42 21.20 -19.82 15.79
C LYS A 42 19.97 -19.45 14.94
N LEU A 43 18.91 -18.94 15.57
CA LEU A 43 17.70 -18.48 14.88
C LEU A 43 18.03 -17.35 13.89
N ILE A 44 18.74 -16.32 14.35
CA ILE A 44 19.08 -15.14 13.56
C ILE A 44 20.08 -15.49 12.45
N ASP A 45 21.09 -16.31 12.74
CA ASP A 45 22.05 -16.80 11.74
C ASP A 45 21.36 -17.58 10.61
N MET A 46 20.36 -18.39 10.95
CA MET A 46 19.55 -19.09 9.96
C MET A 46 18.65 -18.12 9.19
N ALA A 47 18.06 -17.13 9.86
CA ALA A 47 17.23 -16.12 9.23
C ALA A 47 18.01 -15.26 8.22
N LEU A 48 19.25 -14.86 8.54
CA LEU A 48 20.14 -14.13 7.64
C LEU A 48 20.43 -14.89 6.34
N LYS A 49 20.54 -16.22 6.40
CA LYS A 49 20.79 -17.06 5.21
C LYS A 49 19.60 -17.17 4.26
N VAL A 50 18.39 -16.90 4.76
CA VAL A 50 17.16 -16.99 3.97
C VAL A 50 16.51 -15.63 3.72
N GLU A 51 17.14 -14.55 4.20
CA GLU A 51 16.69 -13.17 3.95
C GLU A 51 16.76 -12.87 2.45
N GLY A 52 15.70 -12.22 1.94
CA GLY A 52 15.60 -11.87 0.51
C GLY A 52 15.21 -13.03 -0.41
N LEU A 53 15.09 -14.26 0.09
CA LEU A 53 14.62 -15.37 -0.73
C LEU A 53 13.12 -15.23 -1.07
N PRO A 54 12.71 -15.48 -2.32
CA PRO A 54 11.30 -15.52 -2.69
C PRO A 54 10.56 -16.58 -1.87
N ARG A 55 9.42 -16.20 -1.28
CA ARG A 55 8.63 -17.10 -0.42
C ARG A 55 7.51 -17.81 -1.18
N HIS A 56 6.72 -17.08 -1.96
CA HIS A 56 5.58 -17.59 -2.71
C HIS A 56 5.43 -16.80 -4.02
N ALA A 57 4.90 -17.43 -5.06
CA ALA A 57 4.42 -16.72 -6.24
C ALA A 57 3.10 -16.02 -5.87
N SER A 58 3.12 -14.68 -5.80
CA SER A 58 1.92 -13.86 -5.63
C SER A 58 1.60 -13.14 -6.93
N THR A 59 0.30 -12.95 -7.18
CA THR A 59 -0.17 -12.13 -8.29
C THR A 59 -0.12 -10.65 -7.87
N HIS A 60 0.45 -9.79 -8.72
CA HIS A 60 0.28 -8.34 -8.55
C HIS A 60 -1.19 -8.01 -8.81
N ALA A 61 -1.94 -7.67 -7.76
CA ALA A 61 -3.41 -7.59 -7.80
C ALA A 61 -3.97 -6.58 -8.82
N ALA A 62 -3.14 -5.70 -9.37
CA ALA A 62 -3.53 -4.67 -10.34
C ALA A 62 -2.94 -4.85 -11.74
N GLY A 63 -1.88 -5.63 -11.94
CA GLY A 63 -1.12 -5.62 -13.21
C GLY A 63 -1.71 -6.55 -14.25
N VAL A 64 -2.20 -6.01 -15.37
CA VAL A 64 -2.66 -6.77 -16.53
C VAL A 64 -1.71 -6.52 -17.70
N LEU A 65 -1.30 -7.60 -18.37
CA LEU A 65 -0.44 -7.55 -19.54
C LEU A 65 -1.29 -7.62 -20.82
N ILE A 66 -0.97 -6.77 -21.79
CA ILE A 66 -1.62 -6.75 -23.09
C ILE A 66 -0.54 -6.91 -24.16
N SER A 67 -0.65 -7.96 -24.96
CA SER A 67 0.24 -8.22 -26.11
C SER A 67 -0.56 -8.21 -27.41
N LYS A 68 0.12 -7.95 -28.53
CA LYS A 68 -0.46 -8.01 -29.86
C LYS A 68 -0.69 -9.46 -30.31
N ASP A 69 0.33 -10.29 -30.12
CA ASP A 69 0.30 -11.72 -30.39
C ASP A 69 0.14 -12.50 -29.07
N ASP A 70 0.03 -13.83 -29.13
CA ASP A 70 -0.18 -14.65 -27.94
C ASP A 70 0.91 -14.43 -26.88
N VAL A 71 0.50 -14.18 -25.63
CA VAL A 71 1.43 -13.87 -24.52
C VAL A 71 2.48 -14.98 -24.32
N THR A 72 2.12 -16.23 -24.63
CA THR A 72 2.99 -17.40 -24.52
C THR A 72 4.20 -17.38 -25.46
N GLU A 73 4.17 -16.57 -26.53
CA GLU A 73 5.31 -16.37 -27.43
C GLU A 73 6.42 -15.54 -26.77
N TYR A 74 6.07 -14.74 -25.76
CA TYR A 74 7.00 -13.81 -25.09
C TYR A 74 7.39 -14.29 -23.69
N VAL A 75 6.43 -14.81 -22.92
CA VAL A 75 6.64 -15.12 -21.51
C VAL A 75 5.96 -16.43 -21.08
N PRO A 76 6.62 -17.22 -20.22
CA PRO A 76 5.99 -18.39 -19.62
C PRO A 76 4.87 -17.96 -18.66
N LEU A 77 3.74 -18.68 -18.76
CA LEU A 77 2.57 -18.45 -17.92
C LEU A 77 2.52 -19.45 -16.76
N SER A 78 1.84 -19.06 -15.70
CA SER A 78 1.47 -19.88 -14.55
C SER A 78 -0.01 -19.72 -14.27
N ARG A 79 -0.60 -20.73 -13.65
CA ARG A 79 -2.00 -20.71 -13.24
C ARG A 79 -2.07 -20.89 -11.73
N ASN A 80 -2.67 -19.92 -11.05
CA ASN A 80 -3.03 -20.01 -9.64
C ASN A 80 -4.56 -19.98 -9.52
N LYS A 81 -5.16 -21.15 -9.27
CA LYS A 81 -6.61 -21.37 -9.37
C LYS A 81 -7.13 -20.98 -10.77
N ASP A 82 -7.98 -19.98 -10.86
CA ASP A 82 -8.57 -19.49 -12.12
C ASP A 82 -7.82 -18.28 -12.70
N ILE A 83 -6.79 -17.79 -12.02
CA ILE A 83 -6.02 -16.62 -12.46
C ILE A 83 -4.78 -17.10 -13.22
N ILE A 84 -4.64 -16.61 -14.45
CA ILE A 84 -3.45 -16.79 -15.28
C ILE A 84 -2.51 -15.62 -15.00
N THR A 85 -1.26 -15.92 -14.69
CA THR A 85 -0.21 -14.94 -14.41
C THR A 85 1.04 -15.22 -15.23
N THR A 86 1.84 -14.21 -15.49
CA THR A 86 3.19 -14.41 -16.02
C THR A 86 4.11 -14.94 -14.91
N GLN A 87 5.14 -15.71 -15.27
CA GLN A 87 6.18 -16.12 -14.32
C GLN A 87 7.29 -15.07 -14.15
N PHE A 88 7.37 -14.12 -15.09
CA PHE A 88 8.31 -13.02 -15.02
C PHE A 88 7.78 -11.91 -14.10
N ASN A 89 8.73 -11.25 -13.44
CA ASN A 89 8.44 -10.12 -12.59
C ASN A 89 8.24 -8.84 -13.40
N MET A 90 7.85 -7.76 -12.73
CA MET A 90 7.54 -6.47 -13.38
C MET A 90 8.71 -5.91 -14.19
N VAL A 91 9.94 -6.04 -13.71
CA VAL A 91 11.14 -5.49 -14.36
C VAL A 91 11.41 -6.24 -15.66
N GLU A 92 11.37 -7.56 -15.61
CA GLU A 92 11.59 -8.42 -16.78
C GLU A 92 10.53 -8.17 -17.88
N LEU A 93 9.27 -7.96 -17.49
CA LEU A 93 8.18 -7.66 -18.43
C LEU A 93 8.34 -6.30 -19.12
N GLU A 94 8.81 -5.29 -18.38
CA GLU A 94 9.07 -3.96 -18.93
C GLU A 94 10.28 -3.98 -19.88
N GLU A 95 11.34 -4.71 -19.55
CA GLU A 95 12.52 -4.89 -20.42
C GLU A 95 12.16 -5.59 -21.75
N LEU A 96 11.19 -6.51 -21.74
CA LEU A 96 10.64 -7.15 -22.94
C LEU A 96 9.76 -6.21 -23.78
N GLY A 97 9.47 -5.01 -23.30
CA GLY A 97 8.66 -4.02 -24.01
C GLY A 97 7.16 -4.36 -24.08
N LEU A 98 6.67 -5.22 -23.18
CA LEU A 98 5.27 -5.60 -23.16
C LEU A 98 4.43 -4.52 -22.48
N LEU A 99 3.24 -4.25 -23.04
CA LEU A 99 2.33 -3.24 -22.49
C LEU A 99 1.69 -3.75 -21.21
N LYS A 100 1.99 -3.07 -20.11
CA LYS A 100 1.36 -3.28 -18.81
C LYS A 100 0.33 -2.19 -18.54
N MET A 101 -0.84 -2.58 -18.07
CA MET A 101 -1.86 -1.68 -17.53
C MET A 101 -2.19 -2.04 -16.08
N ASP A 102 -2.21 -1.05 -15.19
CA ASP A 102 -2.58 -1.24 -13.80
C ASP A 102 -4.06 -0.91 -13.57
N PHE A 103 -4.83 -1.92 -13.16
CA PHE A 103 -6.23 -1.81 -12.74
C PHE A 103 -6.30 -1.73 -11.22
N LEU A 104 -6.43 -0.51 -10.71
CA LEU A 104 -6.45 -0.25 -9.28
C LEU A 104 -7.88 -0.36 -8.72
N GLY A 105 -8.11 -1.30 -7.81
CA GLY A 105 -9.36 -1.43 -7.07
C GLY A 105 -9.45 -0.44 -5.91
N LEU A 106 -9.75 0.84 -6.18
CA LEU A 106 -9.95 1.83 -5.12
C LEU A 106 -11.36 1.72 -4.55
N ARG A 107 -11.46 1.25 -3.30
CA ARG A 107 -12.73 1.23 -2.54
C ARG A 107 -13.40 2.61 -2.47
N THR A 108 -12.62 3.68 -2.48
CA THR A 108 -13.11 5.07 -2.50
C THR A 108 -14.07 5.31 -3.67
N LEU A 109 -13.79 4.77 -4.86
CA LEU A 109 -14.67 4.93 -6.02
C LEU A 109 -16.00 4.20 -5.82
N THR A 110 -16.00 3.05 -5.14
CA THR A 110 -17.21 2.33 -4.76
C THR A 110 -18.06 3.16 -3.80
N VAL A 111 -17.44 3.74 -2.77
CA VAL A 111 -18.13 4.60 -1.80
C VAL A 111 -18.74 5.83 -2.47
N ILE A 112 -17.99 6.47 -3.38
CA ILE A 112 -18.48 7.63 -4.14
C ILE A 112 -19.69 7.27 -4.99
N ARG A 113 -19.62 6.15 -5.74
CA ARG A 113 -20.75 5.67 -6.55
C ARG A 113 -21.99 5.45 -5.68
N ASP A 114 -21.85 4.68 -4.60
CA ASP A 114 -22.97 4.35 -3.71
C ASP A 114 -23.57 5.63 -3.08
N ALA A 115 -22.74 6.62 -2.73
CA ALA A 115 -23.20 7.91 -2.23
C ALA A 115 -24.02 8.69 -3.28
N ILE A 116 -23.58 8.70 -4.55
CA ILE A 116 -24.29 9.39 -5.64
C ILE A 116 -25.64 8.74 -5.91
N GLU A 117 -25.68 7.41 -5.96
CA GLU A 117 -26.92 6.65 -6.15
C GLU A 117 -27.93 6.95 -5.03
N LEU A 118 -27.47 7.05 -3.78
CA LEU A 118 -28.31 7.42 -2.64
C LEU A 118 -28.81 8.87 -2.72
N ILE A 119 -27.95 9.82 -3.10
CA ILE A 119 -28.33 11.23 -3.25
C ILE A 119 -29.41 11.39 -4.34
N GLU A 120 -29.23 10.73 -5.48
CA GLU A 120 -30.22 10.77 -6.57
C GLU A 120 -31.55 10.14 -6.13
N LYS A 121 -31.51 9.01 -5.42
CA LYS A 121 -32.70 8.31 -4.95
C LYS A 121 -33.49 9.10 -3.89
N GLU A 122 -32.80 9.64 -2.89
CA GLU A 122 -33.45 10.25 -1.71
C GLU A 122 -33.75 11.75 -1.91
N HIS A 123 -32.98 12.43 -2.77
CA HIS A 123 -33.11 13.87 -2.98
C HIS A 123 -33.45 14.27 -4.42
N GLY A 124 -33.45 13.33 -5.38
CA GLY A 124 -33.69 13.62 -6.80
C GLY A 124 -32.58 14.45 -7.45
N VAL A 125 -31.41 14.55 -6.80
CA VAL A 125 -30.27 15.36 -7.27
C VAL A 125 -29.26 14.46 -7.96
N LYS A 126 -28.97 14.74 -9.23
CA LYS A 126 -27.93 14.05 -9.98
C LYS A 126 -26.59 14.77 -9.82
N VAL A 127 -25.60 14.08 -9.26
CA VAL A 127 -24.25 14.63 -9.06
C VAL A 127 -23.43 14.44 -10.34
N ASP A 128 -22.88 15.53 -10.88
CA ASP A 128 -22.01 15.52 -12.05
C ASP A 128 -20.66 16.18 -11.73
N PHE A 129 -19.62 15.34 -11.61
CA PHE A 129 -18.26 15.80 -11.31
C PHE A 129 -17.65 16.66 -12.43
N SER A 130 -18.12 16.55 -13.68
CA SER A 130 -17.59 17.37 -14.78
C SER A 130 -17.89 18.86 -14.60
N SER A 131 -18.89 19.18 -13.78
CA SER A 131 -19.33 20.53 -13.44
C SER A 131 -18.88 21.00 -12.04
N CYS A 132 -18.06 20.20 -11.34
CA CYS A 132 -17.69 20.47 -9.96
C CYS A 132 -16.83 21.74 -9.84
N ARG A 133 -17.13 22.58 -8.85
CA ARG A 133 -16.32 23.73 -8.47
C ARG A 133 -15.56 23.42 -7.19
N TYR A 134 -14.28 23.78 -7.15
CA TYR A 134 -13.38 23.50 -6.02
C TYR A 134 -13.27 24.67 -5.04
N ASP A 135 -14.26 25.55 -4.98
CA ASP A 135 -14.25 26.78 -4.17
C ASP A 135 -15.26 26.75 -3.00
N ASP A 136 -15.82 25.57 -2.65
CA ASP A 136 -16.79 25.45 -1.57
C ASP A 136 -16.14 25.66 -0.18
N SER A 137 -16.31 26.86 0.37
CA SER A 137 -15.88 27.24 1.73
C SER A 137 -16.31 26.28 2.84
N ARG A 138 -17.42 25.55 2.68
CA ARG A 138 -17.88 24.57 3.68
C ARG A 138 -16.97 23.35 3.72
N VAL A 139 -16.46 22.94 2.56
CA VAL A 139 -15.47 21.85 2.45
C VAL A 139 -14.19 22.29 3.15
N TYR A 140 -13.66 23.47 2.84
CA TYR A 140 -12.44 23.99 3.48
C TYR A 140 -12.57 24.15 4.99
N LYS A 141 -13.73 24.55 5.49
CA LYS A 141 -13.99 24.63 6.93
C LYS A 141 -13.90 23.25 7.61
N LEU A 142 -14.42 22.20 6.97
CA LEU A 142 -14.31 20.82 7.46
C LEU A 142 -12.84 20.39 7.56
N PHE A 143 -12.03 20.67 6.52
CA PHE A 143 -10.59 20.41 6.55
C PHE A 143 -9.87 21.24 7.62
N ALA A 144 -10.15 22.53 7.74
CA ALA A 144 -9.53 23.42 8.73
C ALA A 144 -9.86 23.03 10.19
N ASN A 145 -11.00 22.36 10.41
CA ASN A 145 -11.39 21.80 11.71
C ASN A 145 -10.85 20.36 11.92
N ALA A 146 -10.12 19.80 10.95
CA ALA A 146 -9.65 18.41 10.96
C ALA A 146 -10.77 17.36 11.15
N GLU A 147 -11.95 17.66 10.61
CA GLU A 147 -13.12 16.78 10.58
C GLU A 147 -13.06 15.77 9.40
N THR A 148 -11.85 15.33 9.04
CA THR A 148 -11.57 14.57 7.80
C THR A 148 -11.64 13.05 7.95
N LEU A 149 -12.36 12.55 8.95
CA LEU A 149 -12.55 11.12 9.14
C LEU A 149 -13.41 10.55 8.00
N GLY A 150 -12.94 9.51 7.30
CA GLY A 150 -13.59 9.00 6.09
C GLY A 150 -13.29 9.80 4.81
N ILE A 151 -12.42 10.82 4.86
CA ILE A 151 -11.92 11.52 3.67
C ILE A 151 -10.62 10.88 3.23
N PHE A 152 -10.64 10.27 2.04
CA PHE A 152 -9.50 9.58 1.45
C PHE A 152 -8.20 10.40 1.53
N GLN A 153 -7.10 9.76 1.95
CA GLN A 153 -5.76 10.34 2.21
C GLN A 153 -5.63 11.25 3.43
N PHE A 154 -6.71 11.79 4.00
CA PHE A 154 -6.65 12.78 5.10
C PHE A 154 -7.08 12.25 6.47
N GLU A 155 -7.15 10.93 6.65
CA GLU A 155 -7.68 10.32 7.89
C GLU A 155 -6.64 10.18 9.01
N SER A 156 -5.35 10.14 8.69
CA SER A 156 -4.30 9.86 9.67
C SER A 156 -4.23 10.94 10.76
N SER A 157 -3.89 10.56 11.98
CA SER A 157 -3.80 11.49 13.11
C SER A 157 -2.80 12.63 12.86
N GLY A 158 -1.65 12.32 12.25
CA GLY A 158 -0.64 13.31 11.87
C GLY A 158 -1.16 14.30 10.83
N MET A 159 -1.83 13.81 9.79
CA MET A 159 -2.41 14.67 8.75
C MET A 159 -3.51 15.57 9.32
N ARG A 160 -4.37 15.04 10.20
CA ARG A 160 -5.41 15.82 10.87
C ARG A 160 -4.85 16.92 11.77
N ALA A 161 -3.77 16.64 12.49
CA ALA A 161 -3.07 17.65 13.27
C ALA A 161 -2.50 18.75 12.36
N PHE A 162 -1.85 18.36 11.26
CA PHE A 162 -1.31 19.28 10.26
C PHE A 162 -2.39 20.18 9.66
N LEU A 163 -3.55 19.63 9.27
CA LEU A 163 -4.67 20.40 8.73
C LEU A 163 -5.23 21.44 9.73
N SER A 164 -5.23 21.12 11.02
CA SER A 164 -5.69 22.05 12.07
C SER A 164 -4.79 23.28 12.19
N GLU A 165 -3.50 23.11 11.91
CA GLU A 165 -2.51 24.20 11.90
C GLU A 165 -2.52 24.96 10.57
N LEU A 166 -2.56 24.23 9.44
CA LEU A 166 -2.56 24.79 8.09
C LEU A 166 -3.80 25.65 7.82
N LYS A 167 -4.98 25.18 8.24
CA LYS A 167 -6.29 25.78 7.95
C LYS A 167 -6.47 26.11 6.46
N PRO A 168 -6.53 25.09 5.59
CA PRO A 168 -6.57 25.30 4.15
C PRO A 168 -7.80 26.13 3.73
N THR A 169 -7.61 27.01 2.75
CA THR A 169 -8.67 27.88 2.22
C THR A 169 -8.88 27.77 0.71
N GLU A 170 -7.98 27.07 0.03
CA GLU A 170 -7.99 26.85 -1.41
C GLU A 170 -7.51 25.42 -1.72
N PHE A 171 -7.76 24.97 -2.95
CA PHE A 171 -7.52 23.58 -3.35
C PHE A 171 -6.03 23.25 -3.35
N GLU A 172 -5.20 24.21 -3.73
CA GLU A 172 -3.75 24.13 -3.79
C GLU A 172 -3.15 23.74 -2.43
N ASN A 173 -3.77 24.16 -1.33
CA ASN A 173 -3.33 23.80 0.02
C ASN A 173 -3.53 22.29 0.32
N LEU A 174 -4.45 21.62 -0.37
CA LEU A 174 -4.72 20.19 -0.21
C LEU A 174 -3.90 19.33 -1.17
N SER A 175 -3.51 19.87 -2.33
CA SER A 175 -2.74 19.13 -3.34
C SER A 175 -1.22 19.23 -3.18
N ALA A 176 -0.73 20.24 -2.45
CA ALA A 176 0.69 20.50 -2.21
C ALA A 176 1.30 19.52 -1.18
#